data_AF-A0A5N7XF68-F1
#
_entry.id   AF-A0A5N7XF68-F1
#
_cell.length_a   1.000
_cell.length_b   1.000
_cell.length_c   1.000
_cell.angle_alpha   90.00
_cell.angle_beta   90.00
_cell.angle_gamma   90.00
#
_symmetry.space_group_name_H-M   'P 1'
#
loop_
_entity.id
_entity.type
_entity.pdbx_description
1 polymer ?
#
loop_
_entity_poly.entity_id
_entity_poly.type
_entity_poly.pdbx_seq_one_letter_code
_entity_poly.pdbx_strand_id
1 'polypeptide(L)'
;MTHPCLSCGACCASFRVDFSVHESQEHGGSVPAGLIEEVTDYTCRMRGTDWARPRCAALVGKVGEKAYCGIYEWRPSPCREFAAGSDACNRVRQRHQLPVLESGLI
;
A
#
# COMPACT_ATOMS: atom_id res chain seq x y z
N MET A 1 10.35 7.78 -16.10
CA MET A 1 8.90 7.55 -15.90
C MET A 1 8.65 7.45 -14.40
N THR A 2 7.60 8.09 -13.88
CA THR A 2 7.23 7.97 -12.46
C THR A 2 6.57 6.61 -12.23
N HIS A 3 6.97 5.89 -11.17
CA HIS A 3 6.44 4.55 -10.88
C HIS A 3 4.90 4.56 -10.81
N PRO A 4 4.17 3.62 -11.43
CA PRO A 4 2.70 3.68 -11.57
C PRO A 4 1.93 3.66 -10.23
N CYS A 5 2.56 3.16 -9.16
CA CYS A 5 1.99 3.22 -7.81
C CYS A 5 1.97 4.64 -7.21
N LEU A 6 2.72 5.59 -7.78
CA LEU A 6 2.73 7.00 -7.37
C LEU A 6 1.59 7.81 -8.02
N SER A 7 0.68 7.17 -8.76
CA SER A 7 -0.49 7.84 -9.34
C SER A 7 -1.80 7.04 -9.28
N CYS A 8 -1.77 5.75 -8.92
CA CYS A 8 -2.99 4.92 -8.96
C CYS A 8 -3.71 4.71 -7.62
N GLY A 9 -2.99 4.55 -6.50
CA GLY A 9 -3.57 4.28 -5.17
C GLY A 9 -4.32 2.95 -5.00
N ALA A 10 -4.36 2.08 -6.01
CA ALA A 10 -5.22 0.90 -6.05
C ALA A 10 -4.96 -0.10 -4.90
N CYS A 11 -3.70 -0.46 -4.65
CA CYS A 11 -3.34 -1.39 -3.58
C CYS A 11 -3.66 -0.83 -2.18
N CYS A 12 -3.39 0.45 -1.95
CA CYS A 12 -3.69 1.14 -0.70
C CYS A 12 -5.20 1.22 -0.39
N ALA A 13 -6.06 1.06 -1.39
CA ALA A 13 -7.52 1.03 -1.26
C ALA A 13 -8.12 -0.38 -1.36
N SER A 14 -7.32 -1.44 -1.20
CA SER A 14 -7.80 -2.80 -1.44
C SER A 14 -7.19 -3.89 -0.58
N PHE A 15 -6.00 -3.68 -0.03
CA PHE A 15 -5.34 -4.72 0.76
C PHE A 15 -5.26 -4.37 2.24
N ARG A 16 -5.46 -5.40 3.05
CA ARG A 16 -4.94 -5.45 4.42
C ARG A 16 -3.42 -5.57 4.37
N VAL A 17 -2.73 -4.79 5.22
CA VAL A 17 -1.27 -4.77 5.25
C VAL A 17 -0.81 -5.01 6.67
N ASP A 18 -0.42 -6.25 6.96
CA ASP A 18 0.20 -6.69 8.21
C ASP A 18 1.70 -6.94 7.95
N PHE A 19 2.55 -6.52 8.88
CA PHE A 19 4.00 -6.60 8.75
C PHE A 19 4.69 -6.62 10.12
N SER A 20 6.01 -6.85 10.15
CA SER A 20 6.76 -6.98 11.42
C SER A 20 6.82 -5.65 12.18
N VAL A 21 6.68 -5.69 13.51
CA VAL A 21 6.87 -4.51 14.39
C VAL A 21 8.22 -3.83 14.15
N HIS A 22 9.26 -4.61 13.83
CA HIS A 22 10.62 -4.13 13.58
C HIS A 22 10.77 -3.23 12.35
N GLU A 23 9.77 -3.18 11.47
CA GLU A 23 9.77 -2.25 10.35
C GLU A 23 9.21 -0.87 10.70
N SER A 24 8.58 -0.72 11.87
CA SER A 24 8.10 0.56 12.37
C SER A 24 9.22 1.42 12.96
N GLN A 25 9.05 2.74 12.93
CA GLN A 25 10.01 3.67 13.53
C GLN A 25 10.22 3.46 15.03
N GLU A 26 9.21 2.96 15.77
CA GLU A 26 9.32 2.69 17.21
C GLU A 26 10.26 1.53 17.51
N HIS A 27 10.48 0.62 16.56
CA HIS A 27 11.37 -0.54 16.69
C HIS A 27 12.60 -0.46 15.77
N GLY A 28 12.97 0.73 15.31
CA GLY A 28 14.18 0.98 14.52
C GLY A 28 14.03 0.86 13.00
N GLY A 29 12.81 0.61 12.51
CA GLY A 29 12.46 0.60 11.10
C GLY A 29 12.11 1.98 10.54
N SER A 30 11.40 1.99 9.42
CA SER A 30 11.11 3.22 8.66
C SER A 30 9.63 3.60 8.59
N VAL A 31 8.71 2.67 8.85
CA VAL A 31 7.27 2.92 8.72
C VAL A 31 6.80 3.84 9.86
N PRO A 32 6.16 4.99 9.57
CA PRO A 32 5.77 5.94 10.60
C PRO A 32 4.76 5.37 11.61
N ALA A 33 5.06 5.50 12.90
CA ALA A 33 4.24 4.98 14.00
C ALA A 33 2.79 5.53 13.96
N GLY A 34 2.62 6.79 13.55
CA GLY A 34 1.31 7.42 13.41
C GLY A 34 0.39 6.79 12.34
N LEU A 35 0.88 5.85 11.53
CA LEU A 35 0.13 5.20 10.45
C LEU A 35 -0.19 3.74 10.73
N ILE A 36 0.19 3.21 11.90
CA ILE A 36 0.14 1.78 12.19
C ILE A 36 -0.62 1.50 13.50
N GLU A 37 -1.13 0.28 13.62
CA GLU A 37 -1.71 -0.29 14.85
C GLU A 37 -0.97 -1.58 15.18
N GLU A 38 -0.55 -1.74 16.43
CA GLU A 38 -0.05 -3.02 16.92
C GLU A 38 -1.20 -4.05 16.93
N VAL A 39 -0.92 -5.25 16.41
CA VAL A 39 -1.87 -6.37 16.35
C VAL A 39 -1.47 -7.43 17.36
N THR A 40 -0.18 -7.68 17.49
CA THR A 40 0.46 -8.59 18.45
C THR A 40 1.81 -8.01 18.84
N ASP A 41 2.50 -8.65 19.80
CA ASP A 41 3.86 -8.28 20.22
C ASP A 41 4.90 -8.26 19.08
N TYR A 42 4.59 -8.89 17.93
CA TYR A 42 5.53 -9.01 16.79
C TYR A 42 4.96 -8.50 15.47
N THR A 43 3.69 -8.10 15.40
CA THR A 43 3.02 -7.72 14.15
C THR A 43 2.28 -6.39 14.29
N CYS A 44 2.50 -5.50 13.33
CA CYS A 44 1.73 -4.27 13.14
C CYS A 44 0.87 -4.36 11.88
N ARG A 45 -0.14 -3.51 11.83
CA ARG A 45 -1.02 -3.31 10.67
C ARG A 45 -1.01 -1.85 10.24
N MET A 46 -1.06 -1.59 8.94
CA MET A 46 -1.36 -0.24 8.44
C MET A 46 -2.80 0.15 8.80
N ARG A 47 -2.98 1.28 9.49
CA ARG A 47 -4.29 1.80 9.88
C ARG A 47 -5.25 1.91 8.69
N GLY A 48 -6.52 1.58 8.94
CA GLY A 48 -7.59 1.65 7.93
C GLY A 48 -7.62 0.48 6.96
N THR A 49 -6.74 -0.51 7.10
CA THR A 49 -6.70 -1.65 6.17
C THR A 49 -7.46 -2.90 6.65
N ASP A 50 -8.06 -2.88 7.85
CA ASP A 50 -8.82 -4.01 8.44
C ASP A 50 -10.33 -3.97 8.21
N TRP A 51 -10.80 -3.08 7.34
CA TRP A 51 -12.22 -2.91 7.05
C TRP A 51 -12.64 -3.70 5.81
N ALA A 52 -13.94 -4.01 5.69
CA ALA A 52 -14.51 -4.62 4.49
C ALA A 52 -14.24 -3.82 3.20
N ARG A 53 -14.00 -2.51 3.33
CA ARG A 53 -13.52 -1.61 2.27
C ARG A 53 -12.23 -0.93 2.75
N PRO A 54 -11.06 -1.56 2.55
CA PRO A 54 -9.79 -1.04 3.05
C PRO A 54 -9.47 0.34 2.48
N ARG A 55 -9.01 1.24 3.34
CA ARG A 55 -8.40 2.51 2.94
C ARG A 55 -7.21 2.81 3.85
N CYS A 56 -6.03 2.45 3.39
CA CYS A 56 -4.78 2.68 4.10
C CYS A 56 -4.62 4.15 4.50
N ALA A 57 -4.20 4.40 5.74
CA ALA A 57 -3.96 5.74 6.27
C ALA A 57 -2.91 6.52 5.46
N ALA A 58 -1.97 5.82 4.81
CA ALA A 58 -0.98 6.45 3.94
C ALA A 58 -1.51 6.86 2.55
N LEU A 59 -2.74 6.50 2.18
CA LEU A 59 -3.31 6.85 0.87
C LEU A 59 -3.68 8.33 0.82
N VAL A 60 -2.98 9.07 -0.02
CA VAL A 60 -3.26 10.47 -0.34
C VAL A 60 -4.05 10.55 -1.64
N GLY A 61 -5.07 11.41 -1.67
CA GLY A 61 -5.88 11.68 -2.85
C GLY A 61 -7.03 10.69 -3.08
N LYS A 62 -7.55 10.69 -4.31
CA LYS A 62 -8.73 9.92 -4.74
C LYS A 62 -8.36 8.93 -5.84
N VAL A 63 -8.60 7.65 -5.58
CA VAL A 63 -8.37 6.55 -6.53
C VAL A 63 -9.22 6.77 -7.77
N GLY A 64 -8.64 6.55 -8.95
CA GLY A 64 -9.28 6.86 -10.25
C GLY A 64 -9.05 8.29 -10.75
N GLU A 65 -8.59 9.21 -9.90
CA GLU A 65 -8.25 10.58 -10.27
C GLU A 65 -6.74 10.84 -10.09
N LYS A 66 -6.33 11.14 -8.85
CA LYS A 66 -4.94 11.35 -8.48
C LYS A 66 -4.74 10.82 -7.07
N ALA A 67 -4.09 9.67 -6.96
CA ALA A 67 -3.82 9.03 -5.67
C ALA A 67 -2.42 8.44 -5.60
N TYR A 68 -1.80 8.50 -4.42
CA TYR A 68 -0.46 7.98 -4.20
C TYR A 68 -0.25 7.58 -2.74
N CYS A 69 0.77 6.77 -2.50
CA CYS A 69 1.20 6.44 -1.15
C CYS A 69 2.05 7.60 -0.60
N GLY A 70 1.60 8.24 0.47
CA GLY A 70 2.33 9.33 1.14
C GLY A 70 3.63 8.90 1.82
N ILE A 71 3.86 7.60 1.95
CA ILE A 71 5.08 7.01 2.52
C ILE A 71 5.79 6.09 1.53
N TYR A 72 5.73 6.36 0.23
CA TYR A 72 6.23 5.43 -0.81
C TYR A 72 7.67 4.92 -0.55
N GLU A 73 8.57 5.78 -0.07
CA GLU A 73 9.95 5.44 0.29
C GLU A 73 10.07 4.63 1.60
N TRP A 74 9.09 4.76 2.50
CA TRP A 74 9.05 4.13 3.82
C TRP A 74 7.99 3.03 3.94
N ARG A 75 7.55 2.47 2.81
CA ARG A 75 6.55 1.39 2.76
C ARG A 75 6.99 0.16 3.58
N PRO A 76 6.10 -0.57 4.26
CA PRO A 76 6.46 -1.86 4.83
C PRO A 76 6.79 -2.89 3.72
N SER A 77 7.46 -3.98 4.08
CA SER A 77 7.91 -5.06 3.18
C SER A 77 6.80 -5.56 2.25
N PRO A 78 5.57 -5.87 2.72
CA PRO A 78 4.49 -6.32 1.84
C PRO A 78 4.15 -5.32 0.73
N CYS A 79 4.26 -4.01 1.01
CA CYS A 79 4.02 -2.97 0.04
C CYS A 79 5.20 -2.73 -0.92
N ARG A 80 6.43 -3.04 -0.51
CA ARG A 80 7.63 -2.94 -1.38
C ARG A 80 7.74 -4.13 -2.32
N GLU A 81 7.48 -5.33 -1.81
CA GLU A 81 7.58 -6.60 -2.53
C GLU A 81 6.41 -6.83 -3.49
N PHE A 82 5.31 -6.09 -3.34
CA PHE A 82 4.16 -6.20 -4.22
C PHE A 82 4.49 -5.71 -5.64
N ALA A 83 4.59 -6.65 -6.58
CA ALA A 83 4.92 -6.39 -7.97
C ALA A 83 3.82 -5.59 -8.68
N ALA A 84 4.16 -4.38 -9.13
CA ALA A 84 3.30 -3.59 -10.00
C ALA A 84 3.14 -4.28 -11.37
N GLY A 85 1.92 -4.31 -11.89
CA GLY A 85 1.59 -4.99 -13.14
C GLY A 85 1.41 -6.51 -13.04
N SER A 86 1.62 -7.11 -11.86
CA SER A 86 1.22 -8.50 -11.61
C SER A 86 -0.30 -8.70 -11.81
N ASP A 87 -0.74 -9.94 -11.98
CA ASP A 87 -2.16 -10.28 -12.07
C ASP A 87 -2.97 -9.77 -10.86
N ALA A 88 -2.39 -9.84 -9.67
CA ALA A 88 -3.00 -9.30 -8.46
C ALA A 88 -3.12 -7.77 -8.52
N CYS A 89 -2.08 -7.07 -9.00
CA CYS A 89 -2.10 -5.63 -9.23
C CYS A 89 -3.19 -5.25 -10.25
N ASN A 90 -3.21 -5.91 -11.41
CA ASN A 90 -4.16 -5.62 -12.47
C ASN A 90 -5.61 -5.91 -12.05
N ARG A 91 -5.84 -6.96 -11.26
CA ARG A 91 -7.16 -7.26 -10.68
C ARG A 91 -7.68 -6.14 -9.77
N VAL A 92 -6.84 -5.59 -8.90
CA VAL A 92 -7.27 -4.47 -8.04
C VAL A 92 -7.42 -3.17 -8.83
N ARG A 93 -6.58 -2.93 -9.83
CA ARG A 93 -6.74 -1.79 -10.75
C ARG A 93 -8.10 -1.82 -11.44
N GLN A 94 -8.50 -2.98 -11.98
CA GLN A 94 -9.80 -3.16 -12.62
C GLN A 94 -10.97 -2.94 -11.67
N ARG A 95 -10.89 -3.38 -10.41
CA ARG A 95 -11.93 -3.10 -9.38
C ARG A 95 -12.16 -1.60 -9.16
N HIS A 96 -11.10 -0.80 -9.35
CA HIS A 96 -11.13 0.65 -9.26
C HIS A 96 -11.25 1.35 -10.62
N GLN A 97 -11.62 0.62 -11.68
CA GLN A 97 -11.80 1.15 -13.04
C GLN A 97 -10.52 1.79 -13.63
N LEU A 98 -9.35 1.37 -13.15
CA LEU A 98 -8.06 1.79 -13.65
C LEU A 98 -7.60 0.88 -14.80
N PRO A 99 -6.89 1.42 -15.82
CA PRO A 99 -6.35 0.61 -16.91
C PRO A 99 -5.33 -0.39 -16.38
N VAL A 100 -5.23 -1.58 -16.98
CA VAL A 100 -4.18 -2.54 -16.64
C VAL A 100 -2.79 -2.00 -16.98
N LEU A 101 -1.77 -2.44 -16.26
CA LEU A 101 -0.38 -2.24 -16.67
C LEU A 101 0.04 -3.43 -17.51
N GLU A 102 0.73 -3.18 -18.62
CA GLU A 102 1.34 -4.23 -19.43
C GLU A 102 2.50 -4.88 -18.66
N SER A 103 2.56 -6.21 -18.69
CA SER A 103 3.67 -6.96 -18.10
C SER A 103 4.96 -6.65 -18.87
N GLY A 104 6.01 -6.22 -18.17
CA GLY A 104 7.34 -5.95 -18.75
C GLY A 104 7.70 -4.47 -18.95
N LEU A 105 6.91 -3.54 -18.42
CA LEU A 105 7.14 -2.08 -18.53
C LEU A 105 7.69 -1.42 -17.25
N ILE A 106 8.20 -2.20 -16.29
CA ILE A 106 8.91 -1.73 -15.09
C ILE A 106 10.24 -2.46 -14.99
#